data_AF-A0A352W9F9-F1
#
_entry.id   AF-A0A352W9F9-F1
#
_cell.length_a   1.000
_cell.length_b   1.000
_cell.length_c   1.000
_cell.angle_alpha   90.00
_cell.angle_beta   90.00
_cell.angle_gamma   90.00
#
_symmetry.space_group_name_H-M   'P 1'
#
loop_
_entity.id
_entity.type
_entity.pdbx_description
1 polymer ?
#
loop_
_entity_poly.entity_id
_entity_poly.type
_entity_poly.pdbx_seq_one_letter_code
_entity_poly.pdbx_strand_id
1 'polypeptide(L)' 'LVDVNEKLNNEHKIRAIPTTMILDTEGRVRESHIGTMSAEQMEAFILAVLE' A
#
# COMPACT_ATOMS: atom_id res chain seq x y z
N LEU A 1 -6.43 -13.46 -6.66
CA LEU A 1 -7.49 -12.50 -7.05
C LEU A 1 -6.82 -11.42 -7.90
N VAL A 2 -7.42 -10.97 -9.00
CA VAL A 2 -6.90 -9.87 -9.82
C VAL A 2 -8.01 -8.82 -9.93
N ASP A 3 -7.72 -7.56 -9.60
CA ASP A 3 -8.69 -6.46 -9.63
C ASP A 3 -8.89 -5.92 -11.05
N VAL A 4 -9.45 -6.74 -11.94
CA VAL A 4 -9.62 -6.37 -13.36
C VAL A 4 -10.63 -5.23 -13.54
N ASN A 5 -11.57 -5.07 -12.60
CA ASN A 5 -12.61 -4.04 -12.65
C ASN A 5 -12.26 -2.78 -11.85
N GLU A 6 -11.00 -2.66 -11.37
CA GLU A 6 -10.52 -1.49 -10.63
C GLU A 6 -11.35 -1.17 -9.36
N LYS A 7 -11.99 -2.18 -8.77
CA LYS A 7 -12.84 -1.96 -7.59
C LYS A 7 -11.98 -1.51 -6.41
N LEU A 8 -10.89 -2.22 -6.13
CA LEU A 8 -9.95 -1.86 -5.07
C LEU A 8 -9.22 -0.55 -5.37
N ASN A 9 -8.84 -0.34 -6.63
CA ASN A 9 -8.20 0.90 -7.09
C ASN A 9 -9.08 2.13 -6.75
N ASN A 10 -10.38 2.05 -7.05
CA ASN A 10 -11.34 3.11 -6.77
C ASN A 10 -11.70 3.24 -5.28
N GLU A 11 -11.91 2.12 -4.58
CA GLU A 11 -12.22 2.10 -3.14
C GLU A 11 -11.11 2.77 -2.32
N HIS A 12 -9.85 2.48 -2.65
CA HIS A 12 -8.69 3.06 -1.99
C HIS A 12 -8.19 4.37 -2.61
N LYS A 13 -8.88 4.88 -3.64
CA LYS A 13 -8.53 6.12 -4.36
C LYS A 13 -7.07 6.14 -4.80
N ILE A 14 -6.55 5.03 -5.29
CA ILE A 14 -5.17 4.95 -5.80
C ILE A 14 -5.07 5.81 -7.07
N ARG A 15 -4.10 6.74 -7.10
CA ARG A 15 -3.96 7.75 -8.18
C ARG A 15 -2.71 7.58 -9.03
N ALA A 16 -1.83 6.66 -8.66
CA ALA A 16 -0.54 6.47 -9.31
C ALA A 16 -0.04 5.03 -9.13
N ILE A 17 0.84 4.61 -10.04
CA ILE A 17 1.43 3.28 -10.04
C ILE A 17 2.95 3.43 -10.06
N PRO A 18 3.71 2.66 -9.23
CA PRO A 18 3.21 1.75 -8.20
C PRO A 18 2.72 2.50 -6.96
N THR A 19 1.77 1.90 -6.24
CA THR A 19 1.34 2.34 -4.90
C THR A 19 1.38 1.12 -3.97
N THR A 20 1.95 1.30 -2.78
CA THR A 20 2.02 0.29 -1.72
C THR A 20 1.20 0.78 -0.53
N MET A 21 0.41 -0.12 0.08
CA MET A 21 -0.40 0.19 1.25
C MET A 21 -0.17 -0.86 2.34
N ILE A 22 0.00 -0.42 3.58
CA ILE A 22 0.08 -1.31 4.75
C ILE A 22 -1.29 -1.29 5.44
N LEU A 23 -1.83 -2.49 5.68
CA LEU A 23 -3.10 -2.71 6.35
C LEU A 23 -2.86 -3.28 7.76
N ASP A 24 -3.69 -2.91 8.73
CA ASP A 24 -3.73 -3.60 10.03
C ASP A 24 -4.52 -4.91 9.97
N THR A 25 -4.61 -5.63 11.09
CA THR A 25 -5.32 -6.91 11.20
C THR A 25 -6.83 -6.79 11.05
N GLU A 26 -7.39 -5.58 11.19
CA GLU A 26 -8.80 -5.28 10.97
C GLU A 26 -9.07 -4.86 9.52
N GLY A 27 -8.03 -4.81 8.67
CA GLY A 27 -8.12 -4.41 7.27
C GLY A 27 -8.17 -2.89 7.05
N ARG A 28 -7.81 -2.08 8.06
CA ARG A 28 -7.73 -0.63 7.91
C ARG A 28 -6.35 -0.23 7.39
N VAL A 29 -6.32 0.80 6.54
CA VAL A 29 -5.07 1.35 6.02
C VAL A 29 -4.35 2.08 7.15
N ARG A 30 -3.12 1.65 7.43
CA ARG A 30 -2.21 2.29 8.39
C ARG A 30 -1.34 3.33 7.71
N GLU A 31 -0.78 2.98 6.55
CA GLU A 31 0.13 3.85 5.81
C GLU A 31 0.09 3.55 4.31
N SER A 32 0.46 4.52 3.48
CA SER A 32 0.53 4.38 2.03
C SER A 32 1.73 5.10 1.42
N HIS A 33 2.35 4.48 0.41
CA HIS A 33 3.46 5.04 -0.33
C HIS A 33 3.16 5.02 -1.83
N ILE A 34 3.39 6.14 -2.51
CA ILE A 34 3.27 6.28 -3.96
C ILE A 34 4.68 6.39 -4.56
N GLY A 35 4.98 5.52 -5.52
CA GLY A 35 6.26 5.48 -6.21
C GLY A 35 7.01 4.18 -5.98
N THR A 36 8.08 4.01 -6.77
CA THR A 36 8.97 2.86 -6.68
C THR A 36 9.83 2.96 -5.42
N MET A 37 10.01 1.83 -4.74
CA MET A 37 10.93 1.70 -3.60
C MET A 37 11.94 0.59 -3.88
N SER A 38 13.16 0.74 -3.36
CA SER A 38 14.10 -0.38 -3.21
C SER A 38 13.63 -1.35 -2.12
N ALA A 39 14.27 -2.50 -2.02
CA ALA A 39 13.97 -3.48 -0.96
C ALA A 39 14.23 -2.88 0.43
N GLU A 40 15.33 -2.15 0.61
CA GLU A 40 15.68 -1.51 1.87
C GLU A 40 14.67 -0.42 2.26
N GLN A 41 14.18 0.34 1.27
CA GLN A 41 13.14 1.34 1.49
C GLN A 41 11.81 0.70 1.89
N MET A 42 11.45 -0.43 1.27
CA MET A 42 10.26 -1.19 1.64
C MET A 42 10.34 -1.75 3.07
N GLU A 43 11.51 -2.28 3.46
CA GLU A 43 11.73 -2.78 4.81
C GLU A 43 11.60 -1.65 5.85
N ALA A 44 12.25 -0.51 5.62
CA ALA A 44 12.13 0.66 6.49
C ALA A 44 10.67 1.16 6.59
N PHE A 45 9.95 1.14 5.47
CA PHE A 45 8.54 1.51 5.42
C PHE A 45 7.65 0.58 6.27
N ILE A 46 7.91 -0.73 6.24
CA ILE A 46 7.19 -1.70 7.05
C ILE A 46 7.51 -1.51 8.54
N LEU A 47 8.79 -1.35 8.90
CA LEU A 47 9.22 -1.19 10.29
C LEU A 47 8.61 0.06 10.94
N ALA A 48 8.54 1.18 10.21
CA ALA A 48 7.95 2.42 10.71
C ALA A 48 6.46 2.32 11.11
N VAL A 49 5.75 1.30 10.61
CA VAL A 49 4.32 1.07 10.96
C VAL A 49 4.16 0.11 12.15
N LEU A 50 5.18 -0.72 12.42
CA LEU A 50 5.18 -1.72 13.49
C LEU A 50 5.61 -1.14 14.85
N GLU A 51 6.36 -0.03 14.85
CA GLU A 51 6.71 0.76 16.04
C GLU A 51 5.54 1.60 16.56
#